data_AF-A0A0D9WDW9-F1
#
_entry.id   AF-A0A0D9WDW9-F1
#
_cell.length_a   1.000
_cell.length_b   1.000
_cell.length_c   1.000
_cell.angle_alpha   90.00
_cell.angle_beta   90.00
_cell.angle_gamma   90.00
#
_symmetry.space_group_name_H-M   'P 1'
#
loop_
_entity.id
_entity.type
_entity.pdbx_description
1 polymer ?
#
loop_
_entity_poly.entity_id
_entity_poly.type
_entity_poly.pdbx_seq_one_letter_code
_entity_poly.pdbx_strand_id
1 'polypeptide(L)'
;MAESSDLVLKVIKKSSTKDSPLERIAPLAEKANQAQEELAILRNEVAGYRNTRSDFKEKLIDFLGHDPTVLEAKKQAEEQVLKLQAELTQLKDENKAKDSAEKKLTHAIALNVKSHEQANYYKDKSETLSKRHEDLKKKAANELSAMKIKHNEEFMKMKAELEKARRMNAELCQAAEPILDNLHTATAESNTSSLQSVIEHLQSAPARLKKIILESASVACGQTLAVIKSLYPMLDLEPITSGYAEGTTDEKALELLDQVDGMAQIMAKDALYPEEEDNV
;
A
#
# COMPACT_ATOMS: atom_id res chain seq x y z
N MET A 1 -154.77 22.48 25.18
CA MET A 1 -154.16 23.82 25.02
C MET A 1 -152.73 23.84 25.56
N ALA A 2 -151.79 23.14 24.90
CA ALA A 2 -150.35 23.22 25.24
C ALA A 2 -149.43 22.99 24.01
N GLU A 3 -149.88 22.21 23.01
CA GLU A 3 -149.01 21.79 21.88
C GLU A 3 -148.95 22.78 20.70
N SER A 4 -149.91 23.70 20.54
CA SER A 4 -149.94 24.63 19.39
C SER A 4 -149.04 25.86 19.57
N SER A 5 -148.70 26.24 20.81
CA SER A 5 -147.84 27.40 21.11
C SER A 5 -146.34 27.07 20.95
N ASP A 6 -145.94 25.81 21.18
CA ASP A 6 -144.54 25.38 21.08
C ASP A 6 -144.04 25.34 19.62
N LEU A 7 -144.93 25.03 18.66
CA LEU A 7 -144.58 24.97 17.24
C LEU A 7 -144.29 26.35 16.63
N VAL A 8 -145.04 27.38 17.02
CA VAL A 8 -144.87 28.76 16.53
C VAL A 8 -143.56 29.37 17.04
N LEU A 9 -143.23 29.15 18.32
CA LEU A 9 -141.94 29.55 18.89
C LEU A 9 -140.76 28.83 18.22
N LYS A 10 -140.92 27.54 17.86
CA LYS A 10 -139.90 26.77 17.12
C LYS A 10 -139.66 27.28 15.71
N VAL A 11 -140.71 27.71 15.01
CA VAL A 11 -140.60 28.26 13.65
C VAL A 11 -139.93 29.63 13.64
N ILE A 12 -140.26 30.50 14.60
CA ILE A 12 -139.61 31.82 14.74
C ILE A 12 -138.13 31.66 15.14
N LYS A 13 -137.81 30.76 16.09
CA LYS A 13 -136.41 30.44 16.42
C LYS A 13 -135.64 29.82 15.25
N LYS A 14 -136.28 28.95 14.46
CA LYS A 14 -135.67 28.39 13.24
C LYS A 14 -135.44 29.45 12.15
N SER A 15 -136.30 30.45 12.04
CA SER A 15 -136.16 31.56 11.09
C SER A 15 -134.97 32.46 11.47
N SER A 16 -134.89 32.89 12.74
CA SER A 16 -133.78 33.75 13.17
C SER A 16 -132.42 33.01 13.14
N THR A 17 -132.40 31.69 13.31
CA THR A 17 -131.19 30.88 13.14
C THR A 17 -130.78 30.65 11.68
N LYS A 18 -131.65 30.94 10.70
CA LYS A 18 -131.32 30.84 9.26
C LYS A 18 -130.79 32.16 8.69
N ASP A 19 -131.15 33.29 9.28
CA ASP A 19 -130.65 34.61 8.87
C ASP A 19 -129.28 34.93 9.47
N SER A 20 -128.95 34.42 10.67
CA SER A 20 -127.63 34.57 11.30
C SER A 20 -126.43 33.99 10.50
N PRO A 21 -126.55 32.84 9.81
CA PRO A 21 -125.54 32.35 8.88
C PRO A 21 -125.35 33.25 7.66
N LEU A 22 -126.43 33.78 7.06
CA LEU A 22 -126.36 34.63 5.87
C LEU A 22 -125.66 35.97 6.15
N GLU A 23 -125.92 36.56 7.32
CA GLU A 23 -125.26 37.79 7.78
C GLU A 23 -123.75 37.59 8.07
N ARG A 24 -123.33 36.35 8.38
CA ARG A 24 -121.91 35.99 8.54
C ARG A 24 -121.22 35.61 7.23
N ILE A 25 -121.95 35.10 6.24
CA ILE A 25 -121.39 34.64 4.95
C ILE A 25 -121.07 35.82 4.02
N ALA A 26 -121.87 36.89 4.02
CA ALA A 26 -121.65 38.06 3.16
C ALA A 26 -120.25 38.72 3.34
N PRO A 27 -119.81 39.09 4.55
CA PRO A 27 -118.47 39.65 4.74
C PRO A 27 -117.35 38.63 4.50
N LEU A 28 -117.65 37.33 4.61
CA LEU A 28 -116.69 36.26 4.33
C LEU A 28 -116.48 36.06 2.82
N ALA A 29 -117.54 36.18 2.03
CA ALA A 29 -117.47 36.12 0.56
C ALA A 29 -116.74 37.34 -0.01
N GLU A 30 -116.96 38.53 0.57
CA GLU A 30 -116.24 39.74 0.17
C GLU A 30 -114.74 39.65 0.53
N LYS A 31 -114.40 39.16 1.73
CA LYS A 31 -113.00 38.86 2.09
C LYS A 31 -112.36 37.77 1.23
N ALA A 32 -113.13 36.76 0.81
CA ALA A 32 -112.63 35.71 -0.08
C ALA A 32 -112.30 36.26 -1.48
N ASN A 33 -113.14 37.15 -2.02
CA ASN A 33 -112.87 37.82 -3.29
C ASN A 33 -111.65 38.75 -3.18
N GLN A 34 -111.55 39.51 -2.09
CA GLN A 34 -110.37 40.36 -1.82
C GLN A 34 -109.08 39.54 -1.71
N ALA A 35 -109.11 38.43 -0.97
CA ALA A 35 -107.95 37.53 -0.84
C ALA A 35 -107.57 36.88 -2.18
N GLN A 36 -108.55 36.59 -3.04
CA GLN A 36 -108.30 36.04 -4.37
C GLN A 36 -107.65 37.07 -5.31
N GLU A 37 -108.04 38.35 -5.19
CA GLU A 37 -107.46 39.45 -5.95
C GLU A 37 -106.03 39.78 -5.48
N GLU A 38 -105.79 39.79 -4.17
CA GLU A 38 -104.44 39.91 -3.59
C GLU A 38 -103.53 38.74 -4.00
N LEU A 39 -104.05 37.50 -4.02
CA LEU A 39 -103.30 36.34 -4.51
C LEU A 39 -102.95 36.44 -5.99
N ALA A 40 -103.82 37.03 -6.81
CA ALA A 40 -103.53 37.27 -8.23
C ALA A 40 -102.40 38.30 -8.42
N ILE A 41 -102.39 39.36 -7.61
CA ILE A 41 -101.32 40.36 -7.60
C ILE A 41 -100.00 39.72 -7.16
N LEU A 42 -99.99 38.98 -6.04
CA LEU A 42 -98.80 38.31 -5.51
C LEU A 42 -98.22 37.30 -6.52
N ARG A 43 -99.10 36.60 -7.25
CA ARG A 43 -98.68 35.62 -8.26
C ARG A 43 -97.99 36.28 -9.45
N ASN A 44 -98.48 37.45 -9.89
CA ASN A 44 -97.85 38.23 -10.95
C ASN A 44 -96.51 38.81 -10.49
N GLU A 45 -96.41 39.25 -9.24
CA GLU A 45 -95.17 39.77 -8.67
C GLU A 45 -94.10 38.68 -8.53
N VAL A 46 -94.47 37.49 -8.05
CA VAL A 46 -93.58 36.31 -8.02
C VAL A 46 -93.12 35.90 -9.42
N ALA A 47 -93.97 36.01 -10.43
CA ALA A 47 -93.58 35.78 -11.82
C ALA A 47 -92.57 36.85 -12.31
N GLY A 48 -92.79 38.13 -11.97
CA GLY A 48 -91.86 39.23 -12.25
C GLY A 48 -90.48 39.03 -11.59
N TYR A 49 -90.44 38.59 -10.34
CA TYR A 49 -89.18 38.25 -9.65
C TYR A 49 -88.46 37.06 -10.27
N ARG A 50 -89.18 36.05 -10.76
CA ARG A 50 -88.55 34.92 -11.47
C ARG A 50 -87.91 35.36 -12.78
N ASN A 51 -88.60 36.22 -13.55
CA ASN A 51 -88.07 36.72 -14.82
C ASN A 51 -86.84 37.60 -14.59
N THR A 52 -86.91 38.58 -13.68
CA THR A 52 -85.77 39.44 -13.37
C THR A 52 -84.56 38.66 -12.83
N ARG A 53 -84.78 37.64 -12.00
CA ARG A 53 -83.72 36.74 -11.55
C ARG A 53 -83.12 35.90 -12.69
N SER A 54 -83.94 35.47 -13.64
CA SER A 54 -83.46 34.75 -14.84
C SER A 54 -82.59 35.66 -15.70
N ASP A 55 -83.09 36.87 -16.01
CA ASP A 55 -82.36 37.86 -16.81
C ASP A 55 -81.04 38.28 -16.14
N PHE A 56 -81.04 38.43 -14.81
CA PHE A 56 -79.82 38.73 -14.06
C PHE A 56 -78.81 37.58 -14.11
N LYS A 57 -79.29 36.34 -14.05
CA LYS A 57 -78.45 35.14 -14.16
C LYS A 57 -77.84 35.03 -15.56
N GLU A 58 -78.62 35.27 -16.62
CA GLU A 58 -78.11 35.30 -17.99
C GLU A 58 -77.07 36.41 -18.18
N LYS A 59 -77.35 37.63 -17.70
CA LYS A 59 -76.38 38.73 -17.75
C LYS A 59 -75.10 38.44 -16.98
N LEU A 60 -75.17 37.75 -15.84
CA LEU A 60 -74.00 37.30 -15.10
C LEU A 60 -73.21 36.23 -15.86
N ILE A 61 -73.89 35.31 -16.53
CA ILE A 61 -73.24 34.29 -17.37
C ILE A 61 -72.56 34.94 -18.58
N ASP A 62 -73.17 35.95 -19.20
CA ASP A 62 -72.52 36.73 -20.27
C ASP A 62 -71.33 37.54 -19.74
N PHE A 63 -71.44 38.17 -18.57
CA PHE A 63 -70.40 39.01 -17.99
C PHE A 63 -69.21 38.19 -17.43
N LEU A 64 -69.46 36.99 -16.91
CA LEU A 64 -68.44 36.13 -16.29
C LEU A 64 -67.98 34.97 -17.18
N GLY A 65 -68.75 34.61 -18.20
CA GLY A 65 -68.65 33.28 -18.79
C GLY A 65 -67.68 33.14 -19.96
N HIS A 66 -67.55 34.13 -20.85
CA HIS A 66 -66.99 33.82 -22.17
C HIS A 66 -66.29 35.02 -22.79
N ASP A 67 -65.38 35.70 -22.08
CA ASP A 67 -64.37 36.47 -22.81
C ASP A 67 -63.38 35.46 -23.41
N PRO A 68 -63.45 35.19 -24.73
CA PRO A 68 -62.62 34.17 -25.37
C PRO A 68 -61.14 34.50 -25.19
N THR A 69 -60.82 35.79 -25.05
CA THR A 69 -59.45 36.26 -24.84
C THR A 69 -58.91 35.89 -23.45
N VAL A 70 -59.75 35.88 -22.41
CA VAL A 70 -59.34 35.50 -21.05
C VAL A 70 -59.18 33.98 -20.94
N LEU A 71 -60.05 33.20 -21.59
CA LEU A 71 -59.94 31.74 -21.62
C LEU A 71 -58.70 31.28 -22.40
N GLU A 72 -58.45 31.87 -23.57
CA GLU A 72 -57.22 31.64 -24.35
C GLU A 72 -55.97 32.07 -23.57
N ALA A 73 -55.98 33.25 -22.95
CA ALA A 73 -54.87 33.72 -22.12
C ALA A 73 -54.60 32.80 -20.92
N LYS A 74 -55.65 32.27 -20.28
CA LYS A 74 -55.51 31.29 -19.19
C LYS A 74 -54.91 29.98 -19.69
N LYS A 75 -55.40 29.45 -20.81
CA LYS A 75 -54.88 28.21 -21.42
C LYS A 75 -53.40 28.38 -21.79
N GLN A 76 -53.05 29.52 -22.39
CA GLN A 76 -51.68 29.83 -22.77
C GLN A 76 -50.77 30.00 -21.54
N ALA A 77 -51.27 30.58 -20.44
CA ALA A 77 -50.55 30.67 -19.18
C ALA A 77 -50.35 29.30 -18.52
N GLU A 78 -51.35 28.42 -18.51
CA GLU A 78 -51.24 27.05 -18.00
C GLU A 78 -50.20 26.24 -18.81
N GLU A 79 -50.20 26.39 -20.14
CA GLU A 79 -49.23 25.73 -21.02
C GLU A 79 -47.79 26.24 -20.78
N GLN A 80 -47.63 27.54 -20.54
CA GLN A 80 -46.34 28.11 -20.13
C GLN A 80 -45.89 27.62 -18.75
N VAL A 81 -46.80 27.50 -17.78
CA VAL A 81 -46.48 26.96 -16.45
C VAL A 81 -46.01 25.51 -16.57
N LEU A 82 -46.69 24.67 -17.35
CA LEU A 82 -46.28 23.29 -17.59
C LEU A 82 -44.89 23.22 -18.26
N LYS A 83 -44.64 24.09 -19.25
CA LYS A 83 -43.34 24.17 -19.92
C LYS A 83 -42.22 24.58 -18.97
N LEU A 84 -42.43 25.62 -18.16
CA LEU A 84 -41.46 26.07 -17.15
C LEU A 84 -41.21 24.99 -16.09
N GLN A 85 -42.24 24.23 -15.70
CA GLN A 85 -42.11 23.16 -14.73
C GLN A 85 -41.29 21.98 -15.30
N ALA A 86 -41.46 21.68 -16.58
CA ALA A 86 -40.64 20.70 -17.30
C ALA A 86 -39.18 21.16 -17.40
N GLU A 87 -38.93 22.41 -17.79
CA GLU A 87 -37.57 23.00 -17.87
C GLU A 87 -36.89 23.02 -16.49
N LEU A 88 -37.60 23.35 -15.41
CA LEU A 88 -37.08 23.30 -14.05
C LEU A 88 -36.68 21.88 -13.63
N THR A 89 -37.45 20.88 -14.03
CA THR A 89 -37.16 19.48 -13.72
C THR A 89 -35.92 19.02 -14.49
N GLN A 90 -35.82 19.36 -15.77
CA GLN A 90 -34.64 19.08 -16.59
C GLN A 90 -33.39 19.75 -16.03
N LEU A 91 -33.43 21.06 -15.72
CA LEU A 91 -32.30 21.79 -15.13
C LEU A 91 -31.86 21.21 -13.79
N LYS A 92 -32.80 20.75 -12.97
CA LYS A 92 -32.50 20.10 -11.69
C LYS A 92 -31.74 18.79 -11.89
N ASP A 93 -32.14 17.99 -12.87
CA ASP A 93 -31.47 16.72 -13.17
C ASP A 93 -30.11 16.94 -13.86
N GLU A 94 -30.00 17.93 -14.74
CA GLU A 94 -28.71 18.38 -15.31
C GLU A 94 -27.73 18.86 -14.23
N ASN A 95 -28.19 19.65 -13.25
CA ASN A 95 -27.34 20.09 -12.14
C ASN A 95 -26.85 18.92 -11.28
N LYS A 96 -27.71 17.95 -10.96
CA LYS A 96 -27.28 16.73 -10.25
C LYS A 96 -26.25 15.94 -11.05
N ALA A 97 -26.44 15.84 -12.37
CA ALA A 97 -25.48 15.17 -13.25
C ALA A 97 -24.14 15.90 -13.28
N LYS A 98 -24.15 17.24 -13.35
CA LYS A 98 -22.95 18.09 -13.25
C LYS A 98 -22.23 17.91 -11.92
N ASP A 99 -22.94 17.95 -10.79
CA ASP A 99 -22.35 17.72 -9.47
C ASP A 99 -21.68 16.34 -9.37
N SER A 100 -22.33 15.31 -9.91
CA SER A 100 -21.74 13.96 -9.98
C SER A 100 -20.50 13.92 -10.88
N ALA A 101 -20.54 14.59 -12.04
CA ALA A 101 -19.41 14.66 -12.95
C ALA A 101 -18.23 15.42 -12.34
N GLU A 102 -18.48 16.52 -11.63
CA GLU A 102 -17.46 17.30 -10.92
C GLU A 102 -16.81 16.49 -9.79
N LYS A 103 -17.60 15.75 -9.00
CA LYS A 103 -17.07 14.82 -7.99
C LYS A 103 -16.21 13.70 -8.59
N LYS A 104 -16.60 13.17 -9.75
CA LYS A 104 -15.79 12.16 -10.47
C LYS A 104 -14.50 12.77 -11.01
N LEU A 105 -14.55 13.98 -11.55
CA LEU A 105 -13.39 14.67 -12.09
C LEU A 105 -12.37 15.00 -10.99
N THR A 106 -12.84 15.56 -9.86
CA THR A 106 -11.99 15.85 -8.70
C THR A 106 -11.32 14.61 -8.15
N HIS A 107 -12.05 13.49 -8.05
CA HIS A 107 -11.47 12.20 -7.65
C HIS A 107 -10.42 11.69 -8.64
N ALA A 108 -10.69 11.77 -9.95
CA ALA A 108 -9.74 11.35 -10.99
C ALA A 108 -8.45 12.19 -10.98
N ILE A 109 -8.56 13.51 -10.78
CA ILE A 109 -7.40 14.41 -10.64
C ILE A 109 -6.57 14.00 -9.41
N ALA A 110 -7.19 13.78 -8.26
CA ALA A 110 -6.49 13.40 -7.04
C ALA A 110 -5.74 12.06 -7.20
N LEU A 111 -6.36 11.07 -7.86
CA LEU A 111 -5.73 9.78 -8.12
C LEU A 111 -4.53 9.93 -9.07
N ASN A 112 -4.68 10.73 -10.13
CA ASN A 112 -3.59 10.98 -11.08
C ASN A 112 -2.41 11.72 -10.43
N VAL A 113 -2.66 12.73 -9.59
CA VAL A 113 -1.63 13.45 -8.83
C VAL A 113 -0.86 12.47 -7.93
N LYS A 114 -1.57 11.64 -7.15
CA LYS A 114 -0.95 10.65 -6.27
C LYS A 114 -0.12 9.62 -7.05
N SER A 115 -0.62 9.17 -8.20
CA SER A 115 0.12 8.26 -9.09
C SER A 115 1.38 8.93 -9.66
N HIS A 116 1.31 10.21 -10.03
CA HIS A 116 2.44 10.95 -10.57
C HIS A 116 3.53 11.18 -9.50
N GLU A 117 3.13 11.55 -8.28
CA GLU A 117 4.04 11.68 -7.13
C GLU A 117 4.78 10.36 -6.83
N GLN A 118 4.04 9.25 -6.84
CA GLN A 118 4.63 7.93 -6.61
C GLN A 118 5.63 7.54 -7.73
N ALA A 119 5.30 7.83 -8.99
CA ALA A 119 6.20 7.59 -10.12
C ALA A 119 7.49 8.42 -10.00
N ASN A 120 7.39 9.69 -9.61
CA ASN A 120 8.55 10.55 -9.38
C ASN A 120 9.42 10.05 -8.22
N TYR A 121 8.82 9.61 -7.12
CA TYR A 121 9.54 9.01 -5.99
C TYR A 121 10.38 7.79 -6.42
N TYR A 122 9.80 6.87 -7.19
CA TYR A 122 10.53 5.70 -7.68
C TYR A 122 11.59 6.05 -8.70
N LYS A 123 11.34 7.04 -9.56
CA LYS A 123 12.33 7.56 -10.51
C LYS A 123 13.56 8.12 -9.79
N ASP A 124 13.36 8.99 -8.80
CA ASP A 124 14.45 9.60 -8.02
C ASP A 124 15.24 8.54 -7.23
N LYS A 125 14.54 7.57 -6.64
CA LYS A 125 15.17 6.44 -5.95
C LYS A 125 16.01 5.59 -6.91
N SER A 126 15.50 5.33 -8.11
CA SER A 126 16.22 4.59 -9.15
C SER A 126 17.46 5.36 -9.62
N GLU A 127 17.36 6.67 -9.82
CA GLU A 127 18.50 7.51 -10.22
C GLU A 127 19.58 7.55 -9.13
N THR A 128 19.16 7.65 -7.86
CA THR A 128 20.06 7.62 -6.71
C THR A 128 20.79 6.28 -6.59
N LEU A 129 20.09 5.16 -6.77
CA LEU A 129 20.69 3.83 -6.77
C LEU A 129 21.66 3.64 -7.93
N SER A 130 21.31 4.16 -9.11
CA SER A 130 22.18 4.10 -10.29
C SER A 130 23.50 4.85 -10.07
N LYS A 131 23.45 6.09 -9.55
CA LYS A 131 24.65 6.86 -9.20
C LYS A 131 25.53 6.12 -8.19
N ARG A 132 24.94 5.56 -7.13
CA ARG A 132 25.67 4.80 -6.10
C ARG A 132 26.31 3.52 -6.66
N HIS A 133 25.66 2.85 -7.61
CA HIS A 133 26.22 1.68 -8.27
C HIS A 133 27.47 2.02 -9.08
N GLU A 134 27.43 3.09 -9.87
CA GLU A 134 28.59 3.54 -10.64
C GLU A 134 29.75 3.98 -9.73
N ASP A 135 29.47 4.69 -8.63
CA ASP A 135 30.49 5.07 -7.66
C ASP A 135 31.16 3.86 -7.01
N LEU A 136 30.37 2.86 -6.60
CA LEU A 136 30.88 1.61 -6.02
C LEU A 136 31.70 0.82 -7.03
N LYS A 137 31.24 0.74 -8.28
CA LYS A 137 31.96 0.06 -9.36
C LYS A 137 33.32 0.71 -9.62
N LYS A 138 33.37 2.05 -9.66
CA LYS A 138 34.61 2.81 -9.81
C LYS A 138 35.55 2.60 -8.62
N LYS A 139 35.01 2.61 -7.39
CA LYS A 139 35.77 2.35 -6.17
C LYS A 139 36.37 0.95 -6.16
N ALA A 140 35.57 -0.07 -6.46
CA ALA A 140 36.02 -1.46 -6.53
C ALA A 140 37.10 -1.66 -7.60
N ALA A 141 36.96 -1.05 -8.78
CA ALA A 141 37.97 -1.12 -9.83
C ALA A 141 39.31 -0.47 -9.39
N ASN A 142 39.24 0.65 -8.66
CA ASN A 142 40.43 1.33 -8.13
C ASN A 142 41.11 0.54 -7.01
N GLU A 143 40.34 -0.06 -6.09
CA GLU A 143 40.87 -0.91 -5.02
C GLU A 143 41.53 -2.17 -5.60
N LEU A 144 40.91 -2.80 -6.60
CA LEU A 144 41.47 -3.96 -7.30
C LEU A 144 42.78 -3.62 -8.01
N SER A 145 42.85 -2.47 -8.69
CA SER A 145 44.08 -2.05 -9.38
C SER A 145 45.20 -1.73 -8.40
N ALA A 146 44.90 -1.06 -7.28
CA ALA A 146 45.86 -0.80 -6.21
C ALA A 146 46.39 -2.10 -5.58
N MET A 147 45.49 -3.06 -5.29
CA MET A 147 45.86 -4.36 -4.75
C MET A 147 46.74 -5.15 -5.73
N LYS A 148 46.40 -5.14 -7.02
CA LYS A 148 47.21 -5.80 -8.07
C LYS A 148 48.63 -5.23 -8.15
N ILE A 149 48.77 -3.91 -8.07
CA ILE A 149 50.09 -3.25 -8.08
C ILE A 149 50.89 -3.67 -6.84
N LYS A 150 50.29 -3.61 -5.65
CA LYS A 150 50.96 -4.00 -4.41
C LYS A 150 51.38 -5.46 -4.40
N HIS A 151 50.49 -6.37 -4.81
CA HIS A 151 50.80 -7.79 -4.90
C HIS A 151 51.93 -8.06 -5.90
N ASN A 152 51.92 -7.39 -7.06
CA ASN A 152 53.01 -7.52 -8.03
C ASN A 152 54.35 -7.01 -7.48
N GLU A 153 54.35 -5.94 -6.69
CA GLU A 153 55.56 -5.44 -6.03
C GLU A 153 56.10 -6.43 -4.98
N GLU A 154 55.23 -6.98 -4.13
CA GLU A 154 55.59 -8.00 -3.13
C GLU A 154 56.11 -9.28 -3.80
N PHE A 155 55.47 -9.72 -4.88
CA PHE A 155 55.90 -10.88 -5.66
C PHE A 155 57.30 -10.68 -6.26
N MET A 156 57.58 -9.50 -6.83
CA MET A 156 58.91 -9.21 -7.38
C MET A 156 59.99 -9.15 -6.31
N LYS A 157 59.66 -8.65 -5.11
CA LYS A 157 60.57 -8.67 -3.96
C LYS A 157 60.87 -10.08 -3.49
N MET A 158 59.83 -10.92 -3.35
CA MET A 158 59.99 -12.31 -2.93
C MET A 158 60.82 -13.11 -3.95
N LYS A 159 60.60 -12.88 -5.25
CA LYS A 159 61.41 -13.49 -6.32
C LYS A 159 62.89 -13.11 -6.22
N ALA A 160 63.19 -11.85 -5.91
CA ALA A 160 64.57 -11.40 -5.72
C ALA A 160 65.23 -12.03 -4.48
N GLU A 161 64.49 -12.16 -3.38
CA GLU A 161 64.96 -12.82 -2.15
C GLU A 161 65.19 -14.33 -2.35
N LEU A 162 64.30 -15.01 -3.06
CA LEU A 162 64.44 -16.43 -3.42
C LEU A 162 65.70 -16.66 -4.25
N GLU A 163 65.96 -15.82 -5.26
CA GLU A 163 67.15 -15.95 -6.10
C GLU A 163 68.44 -15.67 -5.31
N LYS A 164 68.40 -14.78 -4.32
CA LYS A 164 69.51 -14.58 -3.40
C LYS A 164 69.73 -15.82 -2.52
N ALA A 165 68.67 -16.41 -1.98
CA ALA A 165 68.76 -17.64 -1.18
C ALA A 165 69.30 -18.82 -2.00
N ARG A 166 68.85 -18.97 -3.26
CA ARG A 166 69.34 -19.98 -4.19
C ARG A 166 70.84 -19.86 -4.45
N ARG A 167 71.34 -18.62 -4.65
CA ARG A 167 72.78 -18.36 -4.79
C ARG A 167 73.58 -18.70 -3.53
N MET A 168 73.13 -18.24 -2.37
CA MET A 168 73.80 -18.56 -1.09
C MET A 168 73.82 -20.07 -0.82
N ASN A 169 72.76 -20.80 -1.18
CA ASN A 169 72.73 -22.25 -1.05
C ASN A 169 73.72 -22.94 -2.00
N ALA A 170 73.83 -22.47 -3.25
CA ALA A 170 74.82 -22.99 -4.20
C ALA A 170 76.25 -22.75 -3.70
N GLU A 171 76.54 -21.56 -3.16
CA GLU A 171 77.83 -21.24 -2.53
C GLU A 171 78.12 -22.13 -1.32
N LEU A 172 77.12 -22.41 -0.48
CA LEU A 172 77.25 -23.33 0.65
C LEU A 172 77.56 -24.75 0.19
N CYS A 173 76.86 -25.26 -0.82
CA CYS A 173 77.14 -26.58 -1.39
C CYS A 173 78.57 -26.66 -1.93
N GLN A 174 79.02 -25.67 -2.69
CA GLN A 174 80.40 -25.61 -3.20
C GLN A 174 81.43 -25.53 -2.08
N ALA A 175 81.15 -24.78 -1.01
CA ALA A 175 82.03 -24.71 0.16
C ALA A 175 82.08 -26.02 0.95
N ALA A 176 81.02 -26.83 0.90
CA ALA A 176 80.91 -28.10 1.60
C ALA A 176 81.60 -29.27 0.85
N GLU A 177 81.69 -29.23 -0.48
CA GLU A 177 82.39 -30.25 -1.30
C GLU A 177 83.80 -30.61 -0.78
N PRO A 178 84.74 -29.65 -0.59
CA PRO A 178 86.08 -29.97 -0.11
C PRO A 178 86.09 -30.51 1.34
N ILE A 179 85.11 -30.16 2.16
CA ILE A 179 84.97 -30.75 3.50
C ILE A 179 84.58 -32.23 3.37
N LEU A 180 83.64 -32.54 2.48
CA LEU A 180 83.18 -33.90 2.21
C LEU A 180 84.30 -34.78 1.63
N ASP A 181 85.11 -34.25 0.72
CA ASP A 181 86.27 -34.93 0.15
C ASP A 181 87.37 -35.19 1.20
N ASN A 182 87.64 -34.20 2.06
CA ASN A 182 88.58 -34.37 3.18
C ASN A 182 88.08 -35.39 4.21
N LEU A 183 86.77 -35.46 4.47
CA LEU A 183 86.20 -36.48 5.35
C LEU A 183 86.32 -37.88 4.74
N HIS A 184 86.04 -38.05 3.45
CA HIS A 184 86.20 -39.33 2.76
C HIS A 184 87.66 -39.82 2.77
N THR A 185 88.60 -38.94 2.45
CA THR A 185 90.04 -39.25 2.47
C THR A 185 90.56 -39.54 3.88
N ALA A 186 90.14 -38.76 4.89
CA ALA A 186 90.54 -38.98 6.27
C ALA A 186 89.82 -40.15 6.96
N THR A 187 88.82 -40.76 6.32
CA THR A 187 88.25 -42.05 6.73
C THR A 187 89.03 -43.22 6.12
N ALA A 188 89.74 -43.00 5.01
CA ALA A 188 90.62 -43.99 4.37
C ALA A 188 92.05 -43.99 4.97
N GLU A 189 92.53 -42.86 5.47
CA GLU A 189 93.81 -42.76 6.21
C GLU A 189 93.57 -42.51 7.69
N SER A 190 94.05 -43.43 8.54
CA SER A 190 93.93 -43.42 10.00
C SER A 190 94.60 -42.20 10.67
N ASN A 191 93.96 -41.03 10.59
CA ASN A 191 94.39 -39.80 11.25
C ASN A 191 93.33 -39.37 12.28
N THR A 192 93.61 -39.65 13.55
CA THR A 192 92.72 -39.48 14.71
C THR A 192 92.17 -38.05 14.92
N SER A 193 92.75 -37.03 14.27
CA SER A 193 92.28 -35.63 14.32
C SER A 193 91.01 -35.38 13.49
N SER A 194 90.84 -36.06 12.34
CA SER A 194 89.63 -35.92 11.50
C SER A 194 88.42 -36.58 12.17
N LEU A 195 88.66 -37.69 12.88
CA LEU A 195 87.61 -38.45 13.57
C LEU A 195 86.95 -37.61 14.68
N GLN A 196 87.72 -36.79 15.40
CA GLN A 196 87.19 -35.90 16.44
C GLN A 196 86.21 -34.86 15.85
N SER A 197 86.55 -34.25 14.70
CA SER A 197 85.68 -33.30 14.00
C SER A 197 84.45 -33.97 13.39
N VAL A 198 84.59 -35.19 12.84
CA VAL A 198 83.45 -36.02 12.38
C VAL A 198 82.51 -36.30 13.55
N ILE A 199 83.04 -36.70 14.70
CA ILE A 199 82.26 -37.00 15.91
C ILE A 199 81.55 -35.74 16.40
N GLU A 200 82.21 -34.58 16.42
CA GLU A 200 81.59 -33.31 16.84
C GLU A 200 80.48 -32.86 15.88
N HIS A 201 80.68 -33.03 14.56
CA HIS A 201 79.63 -32.77 13.57
C HIS A 201 78.45 -33.77 13.68
N LEU A 202 78.72 -35.05 13.93
CA LEU A 202 77.67 -36.05 14.17
C LEU A 202 76.95 -35.81 15.50
N GLN A 203 77.64 -35.33 16.53
CA GLN A 203 77.05 -34.98 17.82
C GLN A 203 76.18 -33.72 17.75
N SER A 204 76.54 -32.76 16.88
CA SER A 204 75.74 -31.54 16.67
C SER A 204 74.61 -31.71 15.64
N ALA A 205 74.65 -32.76 14.81
CA ALA A 205 73.63 -33.03 13.80
C ALA A 205 72.20 -33.17 14.36
N PRO A 206 71.94 -33.90 15.48
CA PRO A 206 70.61 -33.97 16.08
C PRO A 206 70.08 -32.60 16.51
N ALA A 207 70.93 -31.73 17.07
CA ALA A 207 70.55 -30.39 17.48
C ALA A 207 70.23 -29.49 16.28
N ARG A 208 71.05 -29.57 15.23
CA ARG A 208 70.82 -28.84 13.96
C ARG A 208 69.54 -29.32 13.27
N LEU A 209 69.31 -30.63 13.22
CA LEU A 209 68.11 -31.21 12.64
C LEU A 209 66.86 -30.82 13.42
N LYS A 210 66.90 -30.88 14.76
CA LYS A 210 65.83 -30.40 15.64
C LYS A 210 65.49 -28.92 15.37
N LYS A 211 66.53 -28.09 15.19
CA LYS A 211 66.35 -26.67 14.85
C LYS A 211 65.67 -26.48 13.49
N ILE A 212 66.14 -27.19 12.45
CA ILE A 212 65.55 -27.12 11.11
C ILE A 212 64.08 -27.57 11.13
N ILE A 213 63.77 -28.70 11.78
CA ILE A 213 62.39 -29.18 11.90
C ILE A 213 61.50 -28.15 12.61
N LEU A 214 62.00 -27.54 13.69
CA LEU A 214 61.27 -26.51 14.42
C LEU A 214 61.02 -25.26 13.56
N GLU A 215 62.02 -24.81 12.80
CA GLU A 215 61.89 -23.66 11.90
C GLU A 215 60.89 -23.95 10.77
N SER A 216 61.00 -25.11 10.11
CA SER A 216 60.06 -25.53 9.07
C SER A 216 58.61 -25.66 9.59
N ALA A 217 58.42 -26.28 10.76
CA ALA A 217 57.11 -26.38 11.39
C ALA A 217 56.55 -24.99 11.76
N SER A 218 57.40 -24.10 12.27
CA SER A 218 57.00 -22.72 12.62
C SER A 218 56.52 -21.93 11.40
N VAL A 219 57.20 -22.08 10.25
CA VAL A 219 56.78 -21.44 8.99
C VAL A 219 55.41 -21.97 8.54
N ALA A 220 55.23 -23.30 8.50
CA ALA A 220 53.97 -23.92 8.09
C ALA A 220 52.80 -23.53 9.01
N CYS A 221 53.02 -23.53 10.32
CA CYS A 221 52.03 -23.06 11.29
C CYS A 221 51.73 -21.56 11.11
N GLY A 222 52.75 -20.73 10.88
CA GLY A 222 52.59 -19.30 10.64
C GLY A 222 51.73 -19.00 9.41
N GLN A 223 51.96 -19.71 8.30
CA GLN A 223 51.14 -19.61 7.09
C GLN A 223 49.69 -20.04 7.35
N THR A 224 49.49 -21.16 8.03
CA THR A 224 48.16 -21.67 8.41
C THR A 224 47.39 -20.66 9.26
N LEU A 225 48.04 -20.09 10.28
CA LEU A 225 47.45 -19.06 11.13
C LEU A 225 47.13 -17.78 10.35
N ALA A 226 47.95 -17.40 9.38
CA ALA A 226 47.68 -16.26 8.50
C ALA A 226 46.44 -16.50 7.63
N VAL A 227 46.27 -17.71 7.06
CA VAL A 227 45.07 -18.11 6.33
C VAL A 227 43.84 -18.03 7.24
N ILE A 228 43.91 -18.60 8.45
CA ILE A 228 42.81 -18.55 9.43
C ILE A 228 42.46 -17.10 9.78
N LYS A 229 43.45 -16.25 10.06
CA LYS A 229 43.22 -14.83 10.40
C LYS A 229 42.64 -14.03 9.23
N SER A 230 42.97 -14.39 8.00
CA SER A 230 42.40 -13.79 6.79
C SER A 230 40.92 -14.17 6.62
N LEU A 231 40.58 -15.44 6.83
CA LEU A 231 39.19 -15.92 6.74
C LEU A 231 38.33 -15.45 7.92
N TYR A 232 38.92 -15.30 9.12
CA TYR A 232 38.24 -14.91 10.35
C TYR A 232 38.97 -13.75 11.05
N PRO A 233 38.83 -12.49 10.57
CA PRO A 233 39.60 -11.35 11.09
C PRO A 233 39.37 -11.05 12.57
N MET A 234 38.16 -11.34 13.06
CA MET A 234 37.76 -11.10 14.46
C MET A 234 38.24 -12.19 15.43
N LEU A 235 38.78 -13.31 14.92
CA LEU A 235 39.26 -14.40 15.75
C LEU A 235 40.54 -13.98 16.48
N ASP A 236 40.55 -14.07 17.80
CA ASP A 236 41.75 -13.87 18.60
C ASP A 236 42.63 -15.13 18.56
N LEU A 237 43.89 -14.95 18.17
CA LEU A 237 44.88 -16.03 18.08
C LEU A 237 45.88 -16.00 19.23
N GLU A 238 45.84 -14.99 20.10
CA GLU A 238 46.74 -14.86 21.25
C GLU A 238 46.71 -16.09 22.19
N PRO A 239 45.55 -16.74 22.45
CA PRO A 239 45.51 -17.94 23.29
C PRO A 239 46.38 -19.11 22.80
N ILE A 240 46.68 -19.21 21.50
CA ILE A 240 47.50 -20.28 20.92
C ILE A 240 48.93 -20.28 21.50
N THR A 241 49.40 -19.12 21.96
CA THR A 241 50.73 -18.99 22.60
C THR A 241 50.87 -19.83 23.87
N SER A 242 49.75 -20.20 24.51
CA SER A 242 49.70 -21.04 25.70
C SER A 242 49.64 -22.54 25.39
N GLY A 243 49.64 -22.93 24.10
CA GLY A 243 49.51 -24.33 23.67
C GLY A 243 48.06 -24.80 23.68
N TYR A 244 47.84 -26.08 24.02
CA TYR A 244 46.50 -26.64 24.12
C TYR A 244 45.69 -25.98 25.26
N ALA A 245 44.38 -25.92 25.08
CA ALA A 245 43.47 -25.36 26.08
C ALA A 245 43.55 -26.13 27.41
N GLU A 246 43.36 -25.43 28.53
CA GLU A 246 43.34 -26.03 29.86
C GLU A 246 42.34 -27.19 29.94
N GLY A 247 42.80 -28.34 30.48
CA GLY A 247 42.00 -29.57 30.54
C GLY A 247 42.11 -30.49 29.32
N THR A 248 42.88 -30.12 28.30
CA THR A 248 43.18 -31.03 27.17
C THR A 248 44.22 -32.07 27.62
N THR A 249 43.86 -33.35 27.65
CA THR A 249 44.81 -34.45 27.88
C THR A 249 45.56 -34.79 26.59
N ASP A 250 46.67 -35.52 26.70
CA ASP A 250 47.48 -35.93 25.54
C ASP A 250 46.66 -36.80 24.58
N GLU A 251 45.79 -37.67 25.09
CA GLU A 251 44.88 -38.48 24.27
C GLU A 251 43.88 -37.59 23.52
N LYS A 252 43.37 -36.55 24.19
CA LYS A 252 42.43 -35.63 23.56
C LYS A 252 43.10 -34.78 22.49
N ALA A 253 44.34 -34.38 22.72
CA ALA A 253 45.15 -33.68 21.73
C ALA A 253 45.37 -34.56 20.48
N LEU A 254 45.68 -35.85 20.66
CA LEU A 254 45.83 -36.80 19.55
C LEU A 254 44.53 -37.01 18.75
N GLU A 255 43.38 -37.13 19.42
CA GLU A 255 42.07 -37.19 18.74
C GLU A 255 41.77 -35.93 17.93
N LEU A 256 42.13 -34.75 18.44
CA LEU A 256 41.96 -33.48 17.73
C LEU A 256 42.87 -33.40 16.50
N LEU A 257 44.10 -33.91 16.59
CA LEU A 257 45.03 -34.01 15.46
C LEU A 257 44.48 -34.94 14.37
N ASP A 258 43.95 -36.10 14.72
CA ASP A 258 43.36 -37.05 13.76
C ASP A 258 42.17 -36.43 13.00
N GLN A 259 41.34 -35.65 13.70
CA GLN A 259 40.20 -34.94 13.08
C GLN A 259 40.61 -33.92 12.02
N VAL A 260 41.82 -33.35 12.14
CA VAL A 260 42.31 -32.30 11.23
C VAL A 260 43.38 -32.80 10.26
N ASP A 261 43.82 -34.06 10.36
CA ASP A 261 44.94 -34.59 9.58
C ASP A 261 44.74 -34.45 8.07
N GLY A 262 43.57 -34.84 7.57
CA GLY A 262 43.24 -34.71 6.14
C GLY A 262 43.25 -33.26 5.65
N MET A 263 42.81 -32.31 6.49
CA MET A 263 42.86 -30.87 6.15
C MET A 263 44.30 -30.37 6.16
N ALA A 264 45.09 -30.79 7.15
CA ALA A 264 46.50 -30.43 7.27
C ALA A 264 47.31 -30.92 6.06
N GLN A 265 47.04 -32.13 5.55
CA GLN A 265 47.70 -32.65 4.35
C GLN A 265 47.39 -31.82 3.10
N ILE A 266 46.15 -31.40 2.90
CA ILE A 266 45.76 -30.53 1.78
C ILE A 266 46.45 -29.18 1.90
N MET A 267 46.38 -28.54 3.08
CA MET A 267 47.02 -27.25 3.32
C MET A 267 48.54 -27.30 3.14
N ALA A 268 49.18 -28.40 3.54
CA ALA A 268 50.62 -28.58 3.35
C ALA A 268 51.00 -28.71 1.87
N LYS A 269 50.18 -29.38 1.06
CA LYS A 269 50.39 -29.45 -0.40
C LYS A 269 50.30 -28.06 -1.03
N ASP A 270 49.24 -27.31 -0.72
CA ASP A 270 49.03 -25.96 -1.25
C ASP A 270 50.15 -24.98 -0.83
N ALA A 271 50.71 -25.16 0.37
CA ALA A 271 51.77 -24.30 0.89
C ALA A 271 53.17 -24.64 0.33
N LEU A 272 53.46 -25.92 0.08
CA LEU A 272 54.79 -26.39 -0.35
C LEU A 272 54.91 -26.53 -1.87
N TYR A 273 53.80 -26.80 -2.56
CA TYR A 273 53.76 -27.08 -4.00
C TYR A 273 52.60 -26.34 -4.69
N PRO A 274 52.56 -25.00 -4.66
CA PRO A 274 51.45 -24.23 -5.19
C PRO A 274 51.27 -24.31 -6.72
N GLU A 275 52.22 -24.93 -7.45
CA GLU A 275 52.20 -25.03 -8.92
C GLU A 275 52.02 -26.46 -9.47
N GLU A 276 51.77 -27.46 -8.61
CA GLU A 276 51.32 -28.78 -9.09
C GLU A 276 49.80 -28.75 -9.31
N GLU A 277 49.34 -27.97 -10.30
CA GLU A 277 47.99 -28.15 -10.85
C GLU A 277 47.91 -29.54 -11.50
N ASP A 278 46.88 -30.30 -11.10
CA ASP A 278 46.55 -31.63 -11.60
C ASP A 278 46.60 -31.68 -13.14
N ASN A 279 47.63 -32.32 -13.69
CA ASN A 279 47.56 -32.89 -15.03
C ASN A 279 46.80 -34.24 -14.97
N VAL A 280 45.48 -34.18 -14.75
CA VAL A 280 44.53 -35.27 -15.10
C VAL A 280 43.20 -34.68 -15.57
#